data_AF-A0A1Q6YPZ1-F1
#
_entry.id   AF-A0A1Q6YPZ1-F1
#
_cell.length_a   1.000
_cell.length_b   1.000
_cell.length_c   1.000
_cell.angle_alpha   90.00
_cell.angle_beta   90.00
_cell.angle_gamma   90.00
#
_symmetry.space_group_name_H-M   'P 1'
#
loop_
_entity.id
_entity.type
_entity.pdbx_description
1 polymer ?
#
loop_
_entity_poly.entity_id
_entity_poly.type
_entity_poly.pdbx_seq_one_letter_code
_entity_poly.pdbx_strand_id
1 'polypeptide(L)' 'MKTYSTKEAARQAGIHWVTLLRWLAAGKVVASEEIGMNGGKHWRWTSTDISKIRNYKKQHFREGQGRRSKKQEARSKK' A
#
# COMPACT_ATOMS: atom_id res chain seq x y z
N MET A 1 8.09 -20.40 4.54
CA MET A 1 7.34 -19.13 4.66
C MET A 1 6.60 -18.86 3.35
N LYS A 2 5.35 -18.39 3.39
CA LYS A 2 4.62 -18.03 2.15
C LYS A 2 4.99 -16.60 1.74
N THR A 3 5.53 -16.45 0.54
CA THR A 3 5.82 -15.16 -0.07
C THR A 3 4.81 -14.85 -1.16
N TYR A 4 4.34 -13.61 -1.22
CA TYR A 4 3.35 -13.13 -2.17
C TYR A 4 4.02 -12.24 -3.21
N SER A 5 3.50 -12.25 -4.44
CA SER A 5 3.86 -11.24 -5.45
C SER A 5 3.28 -9.88 -5.09
N THR A 6 3.80 -8.79 -5.68
CA THR A 6 3.26 -7.43 -5.47
C THR A 6 1.75 -7.32 -5.74
N LYS A 7 1.24 -8.02 -6.76
CA LYS A 7 -0.19 -8.01 -7.08
C LYS A 7 -1.02 -8.71 -6.00
N GLU A 8 -0.55 -9.85 -5.52
CA GLU A 8 -1.22 -10.59 -4.44
C GLU A 8 -1.17 -9.83 -3.12
N ALA A 9 -0.01 -9.27 -2.77
CA ALA A 9 0.16 -8.44 -1.58
C ALA A 9 -0.76 -7.23 -1.59
N ALA A 10 -0.88 -6.54 -2.73
CA ALA A 10 -1.80 -5.42 -2.90
C ALA A 10 -3.26 -5.85 -2.73
N ARG A 11 -3.65 -6.99 -3.31
CA ARG A 11 -5.00 -7.57 -3.15
C ARG A 11 -5.30 -7.90 -1.69
N GLN A 12 -4.34 -8.51 -0.99
CA GLN A 12 -4.46 -8.85 0.43
C GLN A 12 -4.55 -7.58 1.31
N ALA A 13 -3.81 -6.52 0.96
CA ALA A 13 -3.88 -5.23 1.64
C ALA A 13 -5.12 -4.39 1.25
N GLY A 14 -5.87 -4.80 0.23
CA GLY A 14 -7.02 -4.08 -0.30
C GLY A 14 -6.65 -2.74 -0.93
N ILE A 15 -5.52 -2.67 -1.64
CA ILE A 15 -5.07 -1.51 -2.41
C ILE A 15 -4.77 -1.92 -3.84
N HIS A 16 -4.73 -0.96 -4.75
CA HIS A 16 -4.28 -1.23 -6.11
C HIS A 16 -2.77 -1.45 -6.15
N TRP A 17 -2.29 -2.36 -7.00
CA TRP A 17 -0.86 -2.71 -7.11
C TRP A 17 0.01 -1.50 -7.49
N VAL A 18 -0.52 -0.55 -8.27
CA VAL A 18 0.16 0.71 -8.59
C VAL A 18 0.37 1.57 -7.34
N THR A 19 -0.58 1.60 -6.40
CA THR A 19 -0.43 2.32 -5.12
C THR A 19 0.69 1.71 -4.29
N LEU A 20 0.77 0.38 -4.27
CA LEU A 20 1.83 -0.33 -3.57
C LEU A 20 3.21 -0.02 -4.19
N LEU A 21 3.33 -0.02 -5.52
CA LEU A 21 4.55 0.38 -6.21
C LEU A 21 4.93 1.85 -5.96
N ARG A 22 3.95 2.77 -5.92
CA ARG A 22 4.21 4.17 -5.58
C ARG A 22 4.73 4.34 -4.15
N TRP A 23 4.16 3.61 -3.19
CA TRP A 23 4.63 3.64 -1.81
C TRP A 23 6.03 3.04 -1.68
N LEU A 24 6.31 1.97 -2.43
CA LEU A 24 7.64 1.36 -2.50
C LEU A 24 8.66 2.35 -3.10
N ALA A 25 8.34 2.97 -4.23
CA ALA A 25 9.20 3.97 -4.87
C ALA A 25 9.43 5.22 -4.00
N ALA A 26 8.44 5.59 -3.17
CA ALA A 26 8.55 6.67 -2.21
C ALA A 26 9.25 6.26 -0.89
N GLY A 27 9.69 5.01 -0.73
CA GLY A 27 10.31 4.50 0.49
C GLY A 27 9.37 4.39 1.71
N LYS A 28 8.06 4.49 1.50
CA LYS A 28 7.03 4.43 2.55
C LYS A 28 6.79 3.02 3.06
N VAL A 29 7.01 2.05 2.19
CA VAL A 29 6.95 0.62 2.50
C VAL A 29 8.21 -0.04 1.93
N VAL A 30 8.74 -1.02 2.64
CA VAL A 30 9.92 -1.78 2.23
C VAL A 30 9.48 -3.20 1.94
N ALA A 31 9.82 -3.72 0.76
CA ALA A 31 9.62 -5.12 0.43
C ALA A 31 10.72 -5.96 1.10
N SER A 32 10.38 -7.15 1.59
CA SER A 32 11.35 -8.01 2.28
C SER A 32 12.39 -8.60 1.33
N GLU A 33 12.02 -8.91 0.09
CA GLU A 33 12.91 -9.61 -0.83
C GLU A 33 12.79 -9.06 -2.25
N GLU A 34 13.93 -8.70 -2.84
CA GLU A 34 14.07 -8.38 -4.27
C GLU A 34 14.58 -9.63 -4.99
N ILE A 35 13.75 -10.21 -5.86
CA ILE A 35 14.13 -11.31 -6.72
C ILE A 35 14.34 -10.76 -8.13
N GLY A 36 15.59 -10.77 -8.60
CA GLY A 36 15.89 -10.55 -10.01
C GLY A 36 15.46 -11.77 -10.81
N MET A 37 14.49 -11.62 -11.72
CA MET A 37 14.04 -12.71 -12.58
C MET A 37 13.93 -12.20 -14.02
N ASN A 38 14.67 -12.82 -14.95
CA ASN A 38 14.69 -12.48 -16.38
C ASN A 38 14.83 -10.97 -16.70
N GLY A 39 15.80 -10.30 -16.07
CA GLY A 39 16.06 -8.87 -16.31
C GLY A 39 15.03 -7.91 -15.68
N GLY A 40 14.03 -8.42 -14.96
CA GLY A 40 13.05 -7.64 -14.21
C GLY A 40 13.22 -7.78 -12.69
N LYS A 41 13.15 -6.66 -11.96
CA LYS A 41 13.11 -6.64 -10.49
C LYS A 41 11.71 -7.01 -10.00
N HIS A 42 11.58 -8.16 -9.35
CA HIS A 42 10.32 -8.62 -8.76
C HIS A 42 10.40 -8.54 -7.23
N TRP A 43 9.38 -7.95 -6.62
CA TRP A 43 9.31 -7.81 -5.17
C TRP A 43 8.47 -8.95 -4.57
N ARG A 44 9.03 -9.61 -3.56
CA ARG A 44 8.34 -10.60 -2.73
C ARG A 44 7.97 -9.99 -1.38
N TRP A 45 6.75 -10.30 -0.98
CA TRP A 45 6.11 -9.74 0.21
C TRP A 45 5.79 -10.86 1.17
N THR A 46 6.10 -10.67 2.45
CA THR A 46 5.67 -11.59 3.50
C THR A 46 4.31 -11.18 4.05
N SER A 47 3.66 -12.07 4.81
CA SER A 47 2.46 -11.75 5.59
C SER A 47 2.67 -10.59 6.57
N THR A 48 3.88 -10.46 7.12
CA THR A 48 4.29 -9.34 7.99
C THR A 48 4.28 -8.02 7.23
N ASP A 49 4.82 -8.00 6.01
CA ASP A 49 4.82 -6.80 5.18
C ASP A 49 3.41 -6.37 4.77
N ILE A 50 2.54 -7.34 4.47
CA ILE A 50 1.13 -7.06 4.19
C ILE A 50 0.45 -6.39 5.40
N SER A 51 0.78 -6.83 6.62
CA SER A 51 0.28 -6.19 7.84
C SER A 51 0.80 -4.77 8.00
N LYS A 52 2.09 -4.52 7.70
CA LYS A 52 2.66 -3.16 7.67
C LYS A 52 1.98 -2.27 6.64
N ILE A 53 1.75 -2.76 5.41
CA ILE A 53 1.03 -2.05 4.35
C ILE A 53 -0.40 -1.70 4.81
N ARG A 54 -1.09 -2.62 5.47
CA ARG A 54 -2.43 -2.37 6.03
C ARG A 54 -2.42 -1.30 7.12
N ASN A 55 -1.41 -1.31 7.99
CA ASN A 55 -1.27 -0.27 9.02
C ASN A 55 -0.92 1.09 8.42
N TYR A 56 0.01 1.12 7.47
CA TYR A 56 0.35 2.33 6.72
C TYR A 56 -0.87 2.88 5.97
N LYS A 57 -1.65 1.99 5.34
CA LYS A 57 -2.95 2.35 4.76
C LYS A 57 -3.85 2.98 5.84
N LYS A 58 -4.07 2.36 6.98
CA LYS A 58 -4.94 2.97 8.01
C LYS A 58 -4.51 4.38 8.44
N GLN A 59 -3.20 4.62 8.53
CA GLN A 59 -2.64 5.90 8.98
C GLN A 59 -2.66 6.97 7.87
N HIS A 60 -2.35 6.59 6.63
CA HIS A 60 -2.08 7.54 5.54
C HIS A 60 -3.07 7.46 4.37
N PHE A 61 -3.97 6.47 4.34
CA PHE A 61 -4.96 6.30 3.28
C PHE A 61 -6.07 7.33 3.43
N ARG A 62 -5.79 8.52 2.90
CA ARG A 62 -6.64 9.69 2.61
C ARG A 62 -5.93 11.02 2.88
N GLU A 63 -4.73 11.01 3.47
CA GLU A 63 -3.86 12.18 3.50
C GLU A 63 -3.52 12.57 2.05
N GLY A 64 -4.15 13.63 1.56
CA GLY A 64 -3.97 14.13 0.19
C GLY A 64 -4.95 13.62 -0.87
N GLN A 65 -5.90 12.72 -0.53
CA GLN A 65 -7.03 12.44 -1.43
C GLN A 65 -8.08 13.54 -1.22
N GLY A 66 -7.88 14.67 -1.91
CA GLY A 66 -8.76 15.83 -1.94
C GLY A 66 -10.16 15.48 -2.45
N ARG A 67 -11.00 14.96 -1.55
CA ARG A 67 -12.44 15.14 -1.53
C ARG A 67 -12.86 14.92 -0.09
N ARG A 68 -12.92 16.02 0.68
CA ARG A 68 -13.84 16.07 1.82
C ARG A 68 -15.19 15.64 1.27
N SER A 69 -15.75 14.56 1.80
CA SER A 69 -17.16 14.29 1.53
C SER A 69 -17.94 15.49 2.06
N LYS A 70 -18.88 16.06 1.28
CA LYS A 70 -19.75 17.18 1.71
C LYS A 70 -20.38 16.96 3.10
N LYS A 71 -20.47 15.70 3.54
CA LYS A 71 -20.95 15.28 4.87
C LYS A 71 -20.08 15.75 6.04
N GLN A 72 -18.76 15.92 5.86
CA GLN A 72 -17.87 16.41 6.92
C GLN A 72 -17.84 17.94 7.01
N GLU A 73 -18.14 18.64 5.92
CA GLU A 73 -18.21 20.11 5.91
C GLU A 73 -19.44 20.65 6.67
N ALA A 74 -20.57 19.93 6.60
CA ALA A 74 -21.80 20.29 7.31
C ALA A 74 -21.70 20.13 8.84
N ARG A 75 -20.77 19.31 9.36
CA ARG A 75 -20.61 19.04 10.80
C ARG A 75 -19.65 19.99 11.52
N SER A 76 -18.83 20.74 10.80
CA SER A 76 -17.86 21.69 11.39
C SER A 76 -18.41 23.12 11.53
N LYS A 77 -19.64 23.38 11.07
CA LYS A 77 -20.32 24.69 11.10
C LYS A 77 -21.47 24.75 12.12
N LYS A 78 -21.53 23.84 13.09
CA LYS A 78 -22.55 23.90 14.15
C LYS A 78 -21.88 23.99 15.51
#